data_AF-A0A929IN18-F1
#
_entry.id   AF-A0A929IN18-F1
#
_cell.length_a   1.000
_cell.length_b   1.000
_cell.length_c   1.000
_cell.angle_alpha   90.00
_cell.angle_beta   90.00
_cell.angle_gamma   90.00
#
_symmetry.space_group_name_H-M   'P 1'
#
loop_
_entity.id
_entity.type
_entity.pdbx_description
1 polymer ?
#
loop_
_entity_poly.entity_id
_entity_poly.type
_entity_poly.pdbx_seq_one_letter_code
_entity_poly.pdbx_strand_id
1 'polypeptide(L)'
;MRKSGWIIPAALLLLAAFAPPAAADPLLLRGEAQRGDTVVHPFEHDGHAFEFRLIPVGHGWSIWIGDPVNRERNQVVIATPPYSGINPAIIQGWHFRNADNSGPNKPGKDHVNAPQNTRHFAFVLNGAGYQAAREALEILMWPEDRDQGDVSKAEERLKAVPKAHGVLTIEALELGNLIEGEQAWVERMAFRIRINLP
;
A
#
# COMPACT_ATOMS: atom_id res chain seq x y z
N MET A 1 -64.75 -21.53 46.63
CA MET A 1 -64.02 -21.30 45.36
C MET A 1 -63.02 -20.16 45.56
N ARG A 2 -61.74 -20.47 45.77
CA ARG A 2 -60.65 -19.47 45.93
C ARG A 2 -59.65 -19.63 44.79
N LYS A 3 -59.29 -18.50 44.20
CA LYS A 3 -58.39 -18.29 43.06
C LYS A 3 -56.94 -18.46 43.50
N SER A 4 -56.11 -19.10 42.67
CA SER A 4 -54.64 -19.09 42.78
C SER A 4 -54.08 -18.47 41.50
N GLY A 5 -53.55 -17.25 41.60
CA GLY A 5 -52.77 -16.60 40.55
C GLY A 5 -51.29 -16.82 40.80
N TRP A 6 -50.53 -17.13 39.75
CA TRP A 6 -49.07 -17.16 39.76
C TRP A 6 -48.55 -15.94 38.99
N ILE A 7 -47.60 -15.23 39.59
CA ILE A 7 -46.87 -14.12 38.98
C ILE A 7 -45.50 -14.67 38.57
N ILE A 8 -45.16 -14.60 37.29
CA ILE A 8 -43.80 -14.87 36.78
C ILE A 8 -43.04 -13.53 36.76
N PRO A 9 -41.85 -13.40 37.35
CA PRO A 9 -41.07 -12.17 37.23
C PRO A 9 -40.37 -12.14 35.86
N ALA A 10 -40.53 -11.04 35.13
CA ALA A 10 -39.81 -10.77 33.90
C ALA A 10 -38.35 -10.38 34.24
N ALA A 11 -37.39 -11.19 33.79
CA ALA A 11 -35.98 -10.84 33.83
C ALA A 11 -35.67 -9.84 32.72
N LEU A 12 -35.22 -8.65 33.10
CA LEU A 12 -34.76 -7.61 32.18
C LEU A 12 -33.33 -7.97 31.75
N LEU A 13 -33.15 -8.49 30.52
CA LEU A 13 -31.82 -8.61 29.91
C LEU A 13 -31.37 -7.23 29.42
N LEU A 14 -30.34 -6.66 30.05
CA LEU A 14 -29.58 -5.55 29.45
C LEU A 14 -28.67 -6.13 28.36
N LEU A 15 -29.04 -5.92 27.09
CA LEU A 15 -28.14 -6.04 25.96
C LEU A 15 -27.23 -4.80 25.95
N ALA A 16 -26.00 -4.95 26.45
CA ALA A 16 -24.95 -3.97 26.17
C ALA A 16 -24.62 -4.03 24.68
N ALA A 17 -24.96 -2.98 23.94
CA ALA A 17 -24.53 -2.84 22.55
C ALA A 17 -23.00 -2.67 22.54
N PHE A 18 -22.28 -3.67 22.05
CA PHE A 18 -20.88 -3.52 21.68
C PHE A 18 -20.80 -2.55 20.51
N ALA A 19 -20.50 -1.28 20.79
CA ALA A 19 -20.07 -0.36 19.75
C ALA A 19 -18.69 -0.84 19.25
N PRO A 20 -18.48 -0.97 17.93
CA PRO A 20 -17.14 -1.24 17.42
C PRO A 20 -16.18 -0.12 17.88
N PRO A 21 -14.91 -0.44 18.17
CA PRO A 21 -13.93 0.58 18.51
C PRO A 21 -13.86 1.61 17.38
N ALA A 22 -13.74 2.89 17.75
CA ALA A 22 -13.50 3.96 16.78
C ALA A 22 -12.21 3.64 16.01
N ALA A 23 -12.26 3.71 14.68
CA ALA A 23 -11.08 3.53 13.85
C ALA A 23 -9.99 4.54 14.27
N ALA A 24 -8.77 4.06 14.47
CA ALA A 24 -7.65 4.92 14.86
C ALA A 24 -7.43 6.02 13.81
N ASP A 25 -7.01 7.21 14.27
CA ASP A 25 -6.68 8.31 13.37
C ASP A 25 -5.52 7.89 12.44
N PRO A 26 -5.58 8.26 11.14
CA PRO A 26 -4.52 7.89 10.22
C PRO A 26 -3.22 8.65 10.53
N LEU A 27 -2.09 7.97 10.38
CA LEU A 27 -0.77 8.59 10.42
C LEU A 27 -0.57 9.46 9.16
N LEU A 28 -0.23 10.73 9.37
CA LEU A 28 0.04 11.69 8.30
C LEU A 28 1.52 12.05 8.25
N LEU A 29 2.13 11.88 7.08
CA LEU A 29 3.52 12.27 6.81
C LEU A 29 3.56 13.24 5.63
N ARG A 30 4.55 14.12 5.60
CA ARG A 30 4.83 15.03 4.49
C ARG A 30 6.32 15.11 4.26
N GLY A 31 6.71 15.33 3.02
CA GLY A 31 8.10 15.49 2.67
C GLY A 31 8.31 16.02 1.27
N GLU A 32 9.57 16.25 0.96
CA GLU A 32 10.06 16.60 -0.36
C GLU A 32 11.21 15.66 -0.72
N ALA A 33 11.36 15.34 -2.00
CA ALA A 33 12.46 14.55 -2.53
C ALA A 33 13.08 15.28 -3.73
N GLN A 34 14.41 15.38 -3.78
CA GLN A 34 15.13 15.75 -4.99
C GLN A 34 15.74 14.51 -5.63
N ARG A 35 15.97 14.56 -6.94
CA ARG A 35 16.47 13.42 -7.71
C ARG A 35 17.73 12.82 -7.08
N GLY A 36 17.68 11.51 -6.81
CA GLY A 36 18.77 10.78 -6.17
C GLY A 36 18.69 10.73 -4.63
N ASP A 37 17.79 11.51 -4.01
CA ASP A 37 17.62 11.49 -2.57
C ASP A 37 16.88 10.24 -2.09
N THR A 38 17.32 9.72 -0.95
CA THR A 38 16.48 8.83 -0.13
C THR A 38 15.78 9.65 0.94
N VAL A 39 14.44 9.63 0.94
CA VAL A 39 13.66 10.21 2.03
C VAL A 39 13.35 9.12 3.05
N VAL A 40 13.39 9.46 4.34
CA VAL A 40 13.11 8.52 5.45
C VAL A 40 12.20 9.19 6.48
N HIS A 41 11.11 8.52 6.85
CA HIS A 41 10.24 8.90 7.95
C HIS A 41 10.04 7.70 8.88
N PRO A 42 10.63 7.70 10.09
CA PRO A 42 10.37 6.66 11.08
C PRO A 42 8.95 6.80 11.64
N PHE A 43 8.32 5.68 11.97
CA PHE A 43 7.07 5.63 12.72
C PHE A 43 6.97 4.31 13.52
N GLU A 44 6.05 4.25 14.47
CA GLU A 44 5.82 3.06 15.29
C GLU A 44 4.37 2.61 15.22
N HIS A 45 4.14 1.32 15.38
CA HIS A 45 2.82 0.71 15.52
C HIS A 45 2.93 -0.53 16.41
N ASP A 46 2.11 -0.62 17.45
CA ASP A 46 2.07 -1.73 18.41
C ASP A 46 3.46 -2.12 18.98
N GLY A 47 4.30 -1.11 19.25
CA GLY A 47 5.66 -1.31 19.77
C GLY A 47 6.68 -1.80 18.74
N HIS A 48 6.31 -1.88 17.46
CA HIS A 48 7.21 -2.19 16.35
C HIS A 48 7.61 -0.90 15.61
N ALA A 49 8.91 -0.74 15.38
CA ALA A 49 9.45 0.36 14.59
C ALA A 49 9.40 0.07 13.09
N PHE A 50 9.02 1.08 12.32
CA PHE A 50 9.01 1.09 10.86
C PHE A 50 9.70 2.34 10.32
N GLU A 51 10.18 2.25 9.09
CA GLU A 51 10.53 3.43 8.29
C GLU A 51 9.66 3.43 7.03
N PHE A 52 9.01 4.56 6.73
CA PHE A 52 8.63 4.87 5.36
C PHE A 52 9.84 5.46 4.63
N ARG A 53 10.10 5.00 3.41
CA ARG A 53 11.18 5.50 2.57
C ARG A 53 10.73 5.72 1.13
N LEU A 54 11.27 6.77 0.52
CA LEU A 54 11.36 6.88 -0.94
C LEU A 54 12.79 6.55 -1.33
N ILE A 55 13.00 5.42 -2.00
CA ILE A 55 14.32 4.94 -2.41
C ILE A 55 14.50 5.22 -3.91
N PRO A 56 15.55 5.92 -4.34
CA PRO A 56 15.82 6.16 -5.75
C PRO A 56 15.83 4.87 -6.58
N VAL A 57 15.12 4.86 -7.71
CA VAL A 57 15.15 3.77 -8.68
C VAL A 57 14.93 4.30 -10.10
N GLY A 58 15.88 4.03 -10.99
CA GLY A 58 15.85 4.51 -12.37
C GLY A 58 15.59 6.02 -12.45
N HIS A 59 14.42 6.40 -12.97
CA HIS A 59 14.00 7.78 -13.23
C HIS A 59 13.03 8.35 -12.17
N GLY A 60 13.06 7.83 -10.94
CA GLY A 60 12.27 8.31 -9.81
C GLY A 60 12.53 7.52 -8.52
N TRP A 61 11.47 7.07 -7.83
CA TRP A 61 11.55 6.38 -6.53
C TRP A 61 10.66 5.15 -6.42
N SER A 62 11.04 4.26 -5.53
CA SER A 62 10.22 3.18 -5.00
C SER A 62 9.76 3.52 -3.58
N ILE A 63 8.49 3.30 -3.30
CA ILE A 63 7.90 3.35 -1.96
C ILE A 63 8.35 2.08 -1.22
N TRP A 64 8.97 2.29 -0.07
CA TRP A 64 9.45 1.23 0.79
C TRP A 64 8.93 1.46 2.20
N ILE A 65 8.42 0.40 2.83
CA ILE A 65 8.10 0.37 4.26
C ILE A 65 8.67 -0.92 4.82
N GLY A 66 9.27 -0.86 6.00
CA GLY A 66 9.80 -2.04 6.65
C GLY A 66 10.54 -1.72 7.94
N ASP A 67 11.15 -2.78 8.48
CA ASP A 67 11.91 -2.73 9.72
C ASP A 67 13.25 -2.00 9.47
N PRO A 68 13.59 -0.95 10.26
CA PRO A 68 14.85 -0.22 10.11
C PRO A 68 16.09 -1.10 10.30
N VAL A 69 15.99 -2.20 11.05
CA VAL A 69 17.07 -3.16 11.30
C VAL A 69 17.23 -4.13 10.12
N ASN A 70 16.15 -4.46 9.42
CA ASN A 70 16.16 -5.38 8.28
C ASN A 70 15.74 -4.67 6.98
N ARG A 71 16.62 -3.80 6.48
CA ARG A 71 16.37 -2.93 5.33
C ARG A 71 16.18 -3.64 3.99
N GLU A 72 16.51 -4.92 3.91
CA GLU A 72 16.26 -5.73 2.71
C GLU A 72 14.79 -6.15 2.57
N ARG A 73 14.03 -6.14 3.67
CA ARG A 73 12.62 -6.55 3.67
C ARG A 73 11.69 -5.38 3.40
N ASN A 74 11.49 -5.07 2.12
CA ASN A 74 10.43 -4.15 1.71
C ASN A 74 9.06 -4.81 1.90
N GLN A 75 8.34 -4.40 2.94
CA GLN A 75 6.99 -4.90 3.23
C GLN A 75 5.95 -4.47 2.17
N VAL A 76 6.25 -3.44 1.37
CA VAL A 76 5.34 -2.91 0.34
C VAL A 76 5.30 -3.81 -0.88
N VAL A 77 6.46 -4.33 -1.32
CA VAL A 77 6.57 -5.08 -2.58
C VAL A 77 5.79 -6.39 -2.56
N ILE A 78 5.64 -7.00 -1.38
CA ILE A 78 4.89 -8.25 -1.20
C ILE A 78 3.40 -8.05 -0.89
N ALA A 79 2.94 -6.80 -0.76
CA ALA A 79 1.57 -6.49 -0.35
C ALA A 79 0.83 -5.56 -1.31
N THR A 80 1.55 -4.86 -2.20
CA THR A 80 0.96 -3.91 -3.15
C THR A 80 0.83 -4.55 -4.52
N PRO A 81 -0.39 -4.89 -4.99
CA PRO A 81 -0.61 -5.31 -6.36
C PRO A 81 -0.56 -4.12 -7.34
N PRO A 82 -0.42 -4.38 -8.65
CA PRO A 82 -0.24 -5.70 -9.23
C PRO A 82 1.19 -6.22 -9.02
N TYR A 83 1.32 -7.54 -8.84
CA TYR A 83 2.62 -8.20 -8.66
C TYR A 83 3.33 -8.47 -10.01
N SER A 84 2.65 -8.19 -11.12
CA SER A 84 3.18 -8.12 -12.48
C SER A 84 2.67 -6.84 -13.16
N GLY A 85 3.53 -6.19 -13.95
CA GLY A 85 3.21 -4.90 -14.60
C GLY A 85 3.51 -3.67 -13.74
N ILE A 86 2.80 -2.57 -14.00
CA ILE A 86 3.09 -1.26 -13.38
C ILE A 86 2.59 -1.23 -11.94
N ASN A 87 3.52 -1.27 -10.99
CA ASN A 87 3.22 -1.28 -9.56
C ASN A 87 3.09 0.16 -9.00
N PRO A 88 2.01 0.51 -8.28
CA PRO A 88 1.86 1.80 -7.60
C PRO A 88 2.94 2.11 -6.55
N ALA A 89 3.72 1.13 -6.09
CA ALA A 89 4.88 1.42 -5.27
C ALA A 89 5.98 2.15 -6.04
N ILE A 90 5.99 2.11 -7.38
CA ILE A 90 6.98 2.75 -8.22
C ILE A 90 6.46 4.10 -8.72
N ILE A 91 7.31 5.12 -8.67
CA ILE A 91 7.06 6.47 -9.16
C ILE A 91 8.21 6.80 -10.11
N GLN A 92 7.92 6.96 -11.40
CA GLN A 92 8.94 7.34 -12.39
C GLN A 92 8.42 8.49 -13.27
N GLY A 93 9.34 9.30 -13.78
CA GLY A 93 8.99 10.51 -14.56
C GLY A 93 8.12 10.20 -15.78
N TRP A 94 8.40 9.11 -16.48
CA TRP A 94 7.60 8.67 -17.63
C TRP A 94 6.13 8.40 -17.30
N HIS A 95 5.77 8.11 -16.03
CA HIS A 95 4.36 7.93 -15.67
C HIS A 95 3.55 9.18 -16.03
N PHE A 96 4.16 10.37 -15.99
CA PHE A 96 3.52 11.66 -16.17
C PHE A 96 3.62 12.22 -17.59
N ARG A 97 4.19 11.44 -18.52
CA ARG A 97 4.39 11.80 -19.93
C ARG A 97 3.68 10.80 -20.84
N ASN A 98 3.29 11.23 -22.03
CA ASN A 98 2.82 10.32 -23.07
C ASN A 98 3.95 9.42 -23.58
N ALA A 99 3.61 8.42 -24.39
CA ALA A 99 4.54 7.35 -24.79
C ALA A 99 5.81 7.83 -25.52
N ASP A 100 5.73 8.94 -26.26
CA ASP A 100 6.85 9.58 -26.99
C ASP A 100 7.51 10.72 -26.20
N ASN A 101 7.07 10.98 -24.97
CA ASN A 101 7.52 12.09 -24.13
C ASN A 101 7.33 13.49 -24.76
N SER A 102 6.49 13.64 -25.79
CA SER A 102 6.20 14.94 -26.41
C SER A 102 5.26 15.81 -25.55
N GLY A 103 4.52 15.20 -24.62
CA GLY A 103 3.52 15.89 -23.81
C GLY A 103 3.15 15.20 -22.49
N PRO A 104 2.25 15.82 -21.71
CA PRO A 104 1.74 15.21 -20.48
C PRO A 104 0.97 13.92 -20.77
N ASN A 105 1.00 12.98 -19.82
CA ASN A 105 0.20 11.77 -19.91
C ASN A 105 -1.30 12.09 -19.76
N LYS A 106 -2.06 12.08 -20.86
CA LYS A 106 -3.50 12.33 -20.88
C LYS A 106 -4.24 11.11 -21.44
N PRO A 107 -5.50 10.88 -21.05
CA PRO A 107 -6.32 9.83 -21.67
C PRO A 107 -6.37 10.00 -23.20
N GLY A 108 -6.12 8.92 -23.94
CA GLY A 108 -6.06 8.96 -25.40
C GLY A 108 -5.11 7.91 -25.97
N LYS A 109 -4.77 8.07 -27.25
CA LYS A 109 -3.96 7.12 -28.02
C LYS A 109 -2.57 6.89 -27.45
N ASP A 110 -1.94 7.94 -26.92
CA ASP A 110 -0.55 7.92 -26.46
C ASP A 110 -0.45 7.87 -24.92
N HIS A 111 -1.56 7.51 -24.26
CA HIS A 111 -1.64 7.34 -22.82
C HIS A 111 -0.77 6.18 -22.36
N VAL A 112 0.14 6.43 -21.43
CA VAL A 112 0.82 5.34 -20.72
C VAL A 112 -0.03 4.98 -19.51
N ASN A 113 -0.51 3.75 -19.44
CA ASN A 113 -1.46 3.27 -18.42
C ASN A 113 -0.78 3.11 -17.03
N ALA A 114 -0.31 4.22 -16.46
CA ALA A 114 0.44 4.28 -15.22
C ALA A 114 -0.29 5.15 -14.18
N PRO A 115 -0.17 4.83 -12.88
CA PRO A 115 -0.67 5.70 -11.81
C PRO A 115 -0.10 7.13 -11.93
N GLN A 116 -0.91 8.17 -11.68
CA GLN A 116 -0.53 9.59 -11.83
C GLN A 116 -0.11 10.29 -10.53
N ASN A 117 -0.96 11.07 -9.86
CA ASN A 117 -0.55 11.81 -8.65
C ASN A 117 -0.78 11.02 -7.35
N THR A 118 -1.58 9.95 -7.41
CA THR A 118 -1.94 9.15 -6.24
C THR A 118 -1.34 7.76 -6.36
N ARG A 119 -0.74 7.26 -5.28
CA ARG A 119 -0.24 5.88 -5.15
C ARG A 119 -0.91 5.23 -3.96
N HIS A 120 -1.72 4.22 -4.23
CA HIS A 120 -2.26 3.34 -3.20
C HIS A 120 -1.28 2.20 -2.99
N PHE A 121 -0.92 1.95 -1.75
CA PHE A 121 -0.04 0.85 -1.39
C PHE A 121 -0.53 0.15 -0.13
N ALA A 122 -0.09 -1.07 0.07
CA ALA A 122 -0.28 -1.83 1.29
C ALA A 122 1.06 -2.37 1.76
N PHE A 123 1.16 -2.66 3.06
CA PHE A 123 2.34 -3.30 3.65
C PHE A 123 1.91 -4.20 4.79
N VAL A 124 2.66 -5.27 5.02
CA VAL A 124 2.43 -6.18 6.15
C VAL A 124 3.12 -5.65 7.40
N LEU A 125 2.61 -6.06 8.56
CA LEU A 125 2.91 -5.43 9.85
C LEU A 125 4.03 -6.11 10.63
N ASN A 126 4.58 -7.22 10.14
CA ASN A 126 5.68 -7.92 10.82
C ASN A 126 6.36 -8.93 9.89
N GLY A 127 7.46 -9.51 10.38
CA GLY A 127 8.22 -10.51 9.65
C GLY A 127 7.45 -11.80 9.35
N ALA A 128 6.54 -12.24 10.22
CA ALA A 128 5.73 -13.44 9.97
C ALA A 128 4.74 -13.23 8.81
N GLY A 129 4.08 -12.07 8.79
CA GLY A 129 3.22 -11.64 7.70
C GLY A 129 3.99 -11.52 6.37
N TYR A 130 5.23 -11.01 6.40
CA TYR A 130 6.09 -10.97 5.22
C TYR A 130 6.35 -12.35 4.64
N GLN A 131 6.76 -13.31 5.48
CA GLN A 131 7.04 -14.66 5.01
C GLN A 131 5.78 -15.33 4.47
N ALA A 132 4.64 -15.19 5.16
CA ALA A 132 3.38 -15.75 4.69
C ALA A 132 2.93 -15.16 3.34
N ALA A 133 3.08 -13.85 3.14
CA ALA A 133 2.77 -13.19 1.88
C ALA A 133 3.76 -13.61 0.77
N ARG A 134 5.06 -13.67 1.07
CA ARG A 134 6.10 -14.09 0.12
C ARG A 134 5.86 -15.51 -0.38
N GLU A 135 5.63 -16.46 0.51
CA GLU A 135 5.37 -17.87 0.16
C GLU A 135 4.11 -18.00 -0.72
N ALA A 136 3.05 -17.23 -0.42
CA ALA A 136 1.86 -17.20 -1.25
C ALA A 136 2.16 -16.60 -2.64
N LEU A 137 2.89 -15.49 -2.70
CA LEU A 137 3.23 -14.84 -3.97
C LEU A 137 4.11 -15.70 -4.88
N GLU A 138 5.00 -16.51 -4.32
CA GLU A 138 5.83 -17.44 -5.10
C GLU A 138 4.99 -18.43 -5.93
N ILE A 139 3.81 -18.80 -5.42
CA ILE A 139 2.82 -19.63 -6.13
C ILE A 139 2.02 -18.76 -7.11
N LEU A 140 1.52 -17.61 -6.66
CA LEU A 140 0.61 -16.75 -7.44
C LEU A 140 1.28 -16.01 -8.61
N MET A 141 2.60 -15.89 -8.63
CA MET A 141 3.32 -15.29 -9.75
C MET A 141 3.45 -16.22 -10.96
N TRP A 142 3.34 -17.53 -10.75
CA TRP A 142 3.48 -18.56 -11.79
C TRP A 142 2.40 -19.63 -11.62
N PRO A 143 1.11 -19.26 -11.68
CA PRO A 143 0.00 -20.18 -11.39
C PRO A 143 -0.13 -21.30 -12.42
N GLU A 144 0.35 -21.11 -13.65
CA GLU A 144 0.28 -22.10 -14.74
C GLU A 144 1.06 -23.39 -14.45
N ASP A 145 2.08 -23.32 -13.61
CA ASP A 145 2.91 -24.47 -13.21
C ASP A 145 2.38 -25.17 -11.94
N ARG A 146 1.19 -24.77 -11.44
CA ARG A 146 0.67 -25.16 -10.12
C ARG A 146 -0.72 -25.79 -10.23
N ASP A 147 -1.05 -26.66 -9.27
CA ASP A 147 -2.41 -27.16 -9.14
C ASP A 147 -3.37 -26.04 -8.68
N GLN A 148 -4.59 -26.04 -9.19
CA GLN A 148 -5.60 -25.01 -8.89
C GLN A 148 -5.91 -24.93 -7.39
N GLY A 149 -5.83 -26.05 -6.66
CA GLY A 149 -6.02 -26.07 -5.21
C GLY A 149 -4.91 -25.33 -4.45
N ASP A 150 -3.67 -25.39 -4.93
CA ASP A 150 -2.55 -24.68 -4.34
C ASP A 150 -2.61 -23.18 -4.62
N VAL A 151 -2.99 -22.79 -5.85
CA VAL A 151 -3.27 -21.39 -6.20
C VAL A 151 -4.36 -20.81 -5.29
N SER A 152 -5.49 -21.52 -5.14
CA SER A 152 -6.61 -21.06 -4.30
C SER A 152 -6.20 -20.87 -2.84
N LYS A 153 -5.43 -21.83 -2.28
CA LYS A 153 -4.88 -21.70 -0.91
C LYS A 153 -3.92 -20.53 -0.78
N ALA A 154 -3.09 -20.29 -1.79
CA ALA A 154 -2.16 -19.16 -1.79
C ALA A 154 -2.91 -17.82 -1.82
N GLU A 155 -3.98 -17.70 -2.61
CA GLU A 155 -4.84 -16.51 -2.61
C GLU A 155 -5.48 -16.27 -1.23
N GLU A 156 -6.07 -17.31 -0.64
CA GLU A 156 -6.66 -17.23 0.71
C GLU A 156 -5.62 -16.83 1.75
N ARG A 157 -4.43 -17.43 1.70
CA ARG A 157 -3.32 -17.10 2.59
C ARG A 157 -2.90 -15.65 2.44
N LEU A 158 -2.67 -15.18 1.21
CA LEU A 158 -2.27 -13.80 0.95
C LEU A 158 -3.35 -12.82 1.43
N LYS A 159 -4.63 -13.14 1.22
CA LYS A 159 -5.77 -12.32 1.68
C LYS A 159 -5.82 -12.24 3.21
N ALA A 160 -5.54 -13.35 3.90
CA ALA A 160 -5.58 -13.43 5.36
C ALA A 160 -4.42 -12.71 6.07
N VAL A 161 -3.30 -12.40 5.37
CA VAL A 161 -2.20 -11.65 5.98
C VAL A 161 -2.68 -10.25 6.39
N PRO A 162 -2.55 -9.85 7.67
CA PRO A 162 -2.87 -8.50 8.13
C PRO A 162 -2.00 -7.46 7.43
N LYS A 163 -2.64 -6.38 6.96
CA LYS A 163 -1.99 -5.30 6.22
C LYS A 163 -2.46 -3.95 6.76
N ALA A 164 -1.56 -2.98 6.71
CA ALA A 164 -1.92 -1.57 6.71
C ALA A 164 -1.96 -1.04 5.27
N HIS A 165 -2.68 0.07 5.10
CA HIS A 165 -2.89 0.68 3.79
C HIS A 165 -2.47 2.14 3.81
N GLY A 166 -1.69 2.53 2.82
CA GLY A 166 -1.24 3.90 2.64
C GLY A 166 -1.66 4.50 1.31
N VAL A 167 -1.75 5.83 1.31
CA VAL A 167 -1.92 6.63 0.10
C VAL A 167 -0.86 7.70 0.10
N LEU A 168 0.03 7.68 -0.89
CA LEU A 168 0.91 8.80 -1.21
C LEU A 168 0.21 9.69 -2.23
N THR A 169 0.12 10.98 -1.95
CA THR A 169 -0.36 12.01 -2.89
C THR A 169 0.80 12.94 -3.21
N ILE A 170 1.10 13.08 -4.50
CA ILE A 170 2.05 14.06 -5.01
C ILE A 170 1.34 15.41 -5.07
N GLU A 171 1.86 16.37 -4.29
CA GLU A 171 1.29 17.72 -4.18
C GLU A 171 1.96 18.68 -5.18
N ALA A 172 3.24 18.48 -5.48
CA ALA A 172 3.97 19.19 -6.53
C ALA A 172 5.00 18.27 -7.19
N LEU A 173 5.20 18.43 -8.50
CA LEU A 173 6.09 17.60 -9.30
C LEU A 173 6.85 18.45 -10.32
N GLU A 174 8.17 18.27 -10.36
CA GLU A 174 9.03 18.82 -11.39
C GLU A 174 9.68 17.67 -12.15
N LEU A 175 9.54 17.66 -13.48
CA LEU A 175 10.10 16.64 -14.35
C LEU A 175 11.33 17.18 -15.08
N GLY A 176 12.31 16.32 -15.28
CA GLY A 176 13.45 16.55 -16.17
C GLY A 176 13.43 15.61 -17.37
N ASN A 177 14.32 15.88 -18.33
CA ASN A 177 14.43 15.17 -19.60
C ASN A 177 13.14 15.12 -20.42
N LEU A 178 12.63 16.29 -20.79
CA LEU A 178 11.45 16.41 -21.63
C LEU A 178 11.80 16.39 -23.12
N ILE A 179 12.81 15.59 -23.48
CA ILE A 179 13.25 15.36 -24.85
C ILE A 179 12.37 14.28 -25.46
N GLU A 180 11.75 14.57 -26.60
CA GLU A 180 10.90 13.61 -27.32
C GLU A 180 11.69 12.35 -27.68
N GLY A 181 11.07 11.19 -27.46
CA GLY A 181 11.68 9.87 -27.64
C GLY A 181 12.57 9.41 -26.49
N GLU A 182 12.91 10.28 -25.54
CA GLU A 182 13.65 9.90 -24.33
C GLU A 182 12.76 9.70 -23.10
N GLN A 183 13.28 9.04 -22.08
CA GLN A 183 12.55 8.81 -20.84
C GLN A 183 12.70 9.99 -19.87
N ALA A 184 11.58 10.59 -19.49
CA ALA A 184 11.54 11.62 -18.45
C ALA A 184 11.87 11.06 -17.06
N TRP A 185 12.52 11.88 -16.24
CA TRP A 185 12.73 11.61 -14.82
C TRP A 185 12.05 12.64 -13.94
N VAL A 186 11.91 12.32 -12.66
CA VAL A 186 11.46 13.29 -11.66
C VAL A 186 12.67 14.02 -11.09
N GLU A 187 12.67 15.36 -11.21
CA GLU A 187 13.72 16.21 -10.64
C GLU A 187 13.42 16.55 -9.18
N ARG A 188 12.16 16.91 -8.88
CA ARG A 188 11.68 17.19 -7.52
C ARG A 188 10.24 16.73 -7.32
N MET A 189 9.91 16.29 -6.12
CA MET A 189 8.56 15.90 -5.72
C MET A 189 8.25 16.37 -4.31
N ALA A 190 7.15 17.09 -4.11
CA ALA A 190 6.55 17.33 -2.79
C ALA A 190 5.36 16.38 -2.62
N PHE A 191 5.22 15.79 -1.45
CA PHE A 191 4.21 14.76 -1.21
C PHE A 191 3.65 14.77 0.21
N ARG A 192 2.45 14.18 0.31
CA ARG A 192 1.84 13.78 1.58
C ARG A 192 1.51 12.30 1.58
N ILE A 193 1.49 11.69 2.75
CA ILE A 193 1.18 10.27 2.95
C ILE A 193 0.13 10.17 4.03
N ARG A 194 -0.87 9.34 3.80
CA ARG A 194 -1.86 8.94 4.79
C ARG A 194 -1.79 7.43 4.97
N ILE A 195 -1.44 6.96 6.17
CA ILE A 195 -1.35 5.53 6.51
C ILE A 195 -2.49 5.19 7.48
N ASN A 196 -3.22 4.12 7.15
CA ASN A 196 -4.25 3.53 8.01
C ASN A 196 -3.67 2.24 8.58
N LEU A 197 -3.35 2.30 9.87
CA LEU A 197 -2.98 1.14 10.67
C LEU A 197 -4.27 0.45 11.16
N PRO A 198 -4.31 -0.89 11.27
CA PRO A 198 -5.49 -1.61 11.76
C PRO A 198 -5.72 -1.44 13.26
#